data_AF-A0A444W3B4-F1
#
_entry.id   AF-A0A444W3B4-F1
#
_cell.length_a   1.000
_cell.length_b   1.000
_cell.length_c   1.000
_cell.angle_alpha   90.00
_cell.angle_beta   90.00
_cell.angle_gamma   90.00
#
_symmetry.space_group_name_H-M   'P 1'
#
loop_
_entity.id
_entity.type
_entity.pdbx_description
1 polymer ?
#
loop_
_entity_poly.entity_id
_entity_poly.type
_entity_poly.pdbx_seq_one_letter_code
_entity_poly.pdbx_strand_id
1 'polypeptide(L)'
;MKRILLFLLLAIAFTSCKSTSSVANKNESKKENRSLVNNLIEKATDNIGVRYKAGGTTKNGFDCSGLVYTTFESENIQLPRSSYDQAKIGKVIPLNDARKGDLIFFKTNKSRQINHVGLITEANSDEVKFVHSSTSKGVIISSTKEPYYKNSFEQVNRVIP
;
A
#
# COMPACT_ATOMS: atom_id res chain seq x y z
N MET A 1 78.02 10.15 -24.27
CA MET A 1 76.71 10.83 -24.33
C MET A 1 75.64 9.76 -24.12
N LYS A 2 75.03 9.70 -22.93
CA LYS A 2 73.60 10.05 -22.70
C LYS A 2 72.68 9.19 -23.60
N ARG A 3 71.82 8.25 -23.15
CA ARG A 3 71.08 8.11 -21.89
C ARG A 3 70.61 6.66 -21.70
N ILE A 4 70.76 6.19 -20.47
CA ILE A 4 70.11 5.02 -19.86
C ILE A 4 68.61 5.34 -19.73
N LEU A 5 67.74 4.47 -20.24
CA LEU A 5 66.30 4.57 -20.06
C LEU A 5 65.90 3.78 -18.80
N LEU A 6 65.98 4.46 -17.66
CA LEU A 6 65.29 4.12 -16.42
C LEU A 6 63.89 4.79 -16.43
N PHE A 7 63.00 4.32 -15.53
CA PHE A 7 61.65 4.82 -15.19
C PHE A 7 60.50 4.16 -15.98
N LEU A 8 59.41 3.64 -15.39
CA LEU A 8 58.93 3.64 -14.02
C LEU A 8 57.84 2.54 -13.92
N LEU A 9 57.81 1.82 -12.80
CA LEU A 9 56.71 0.93 -12.41
C LEU A 9 55.36 1.66 -12.47
N LEU A 10 54.51 1.32 -13.43
CA LEU A 10 53.08 1.64 -13.35
C LEU A 10 52.37 0.47 -12.67
N ALA A 11 52.44 0.44 -11.34
CA ALA A 11 51.60 -0.44 -10.54
C ALA A 11 50.15 -0.04 -10.77
N ILE A 12 49.42 -0.90 -11.50
CA ILE A 12 48.00 -0.80 -11.76
C ILE A 12 47.30 -0.72 -10.42
N ALA A 13 46.79 0.45 -10.08
CA ALA A 13 45.91 0.63 -8.93
C ALA A 13 44.65 -0.20 -9.20
N PHE A 14 44.52 -1.34 -8.52
CA PHE A 14 43.26 -2.05 -8.41
C PHE A 14 42.28 -1.15 -7.65
N THR A 15 41.55 -0.31 -8.37
CA THR A 15 40.33 0.34 -7.89
C THR A 15 39.26 -0.74 -7.74
N SER A 16 39.28 -1.41 -6.60
CA SER A 16 38.15 -2.21 -6.14
C SER A 16 37.03 -1.26 -5.71
N CYS A 17 36.28 -0.75 -6.68
CA CYS A 17 34.97 -0.17 -6.42
C CYS A 17 34.01 -1.32 -6.08
N LYS A 18 34.03 -1.78 -4.83
CA LYS A 18 32.91 -2.55 -4.27
C LYS A 18 31.71 -1.61 -4.20
N SER A 19 30.75 -1.86 -5.08
CA SER A 19 29.47 -1.14 -5.20
C SER A 19 28.59 -1.35 -3.96
N THR A 20 28.86 -0.61 -2.88
CA THR A 20 28.07 -0.62 -1.63
C THR A 20 26.75 0.18 -1.74
N SER A 21 26.51 0.87 -2.85
CA SER A 21 25.39 1.80 -3.06
C SER A 21 24.00 1.13 -3.19
N SER A 22 23.91 -0.14 -3.59
CA SER A 22 22.61 -0.79 -3.82
C SER A 22 21.91 -1.19 -2.51
N VAL A 23 22.66 -1.55 -1.48
CA VAL A 23 22.11 -1.95 -0.17
C VAL A 23 21.62 -0.72 0.60
N ALA A 24 22.35 0.40 0.54
CA ALA A 24 21.92 1.66 1.16
C ALA A 24 20.62 2.19 0.52
N ASN A 25 20.55 2.26 -0.82
CA ASN A 25 19.35 2.67 -1.54
C ASN A 25 18.12 1.79 -1.24
N LYS A 26 18.30 0.47 -1.15
CA LYS A 26 17.19 -0.45 -0.85
C LYS A 26 16.63 -0.24 0.56
N ASN A 27 17.49 0.06 1.53
CA ASN A 27 17.08 0.33 2.90
C ASN A 27 16.37 1.68 3.03
N GLU A 28 16.82 2.71 2.31
CA GLU A 28 16.17 4.02 2.26
C GLU A 28 14.78 3.93 1.63
N SER A 29 14.66 3.30 0.46
CA SER A 29 13.35 3.07 -0.21
C SER A 29 12.38 2.27 0.68
N LYS A 30 12.86 1.23 1.37
CA LYS A 30 12.02 0.46 2.30
C LYS A 30 11.55 1.29 3.50
N LYS A 31 12.40 2.20 4.00
CA LYS A 31 12.05 3.11 5.10
C LYS A 31 11.02 4.14 4.63
N GLU A 32 11.21 4.71 3.45
CA GLU A 32 10.27 5.63 2.81
C GLU A 32 8.90 4.96 2.60
N ASN A 33 8.85 3.77 2.00
CA ASN A 33 7.61 3.02 1.81
C ASN A 33 6.90 2.72 3.14
N ARG A 34 7.67 2.41 4.19
CA ARG A 34 7.09 2.21 5.54
C ARG A 34 6.48 3.50 6.09
N SER A 35 7.15 4.64 5.90
CA SER A 35 6.64 5.95 6.31
C SER A 35 5.36 6.29 5.56
N LEU A 36 5.38 6.15 4.24
CA LEU A 36 4.23 6.35 3.36
C LEU A 36 3.03 5.48 3.77
N VAL A 37 3.24 4.19 3.99
CA VAL A 37 2.18 3.27 4.46
C VAL A 37 1.59 3.72 5.81
N ASN A 38 2.42 4.20 6.74
CA ASN A 38 1.92 4.70 8.02
C ASN A 38 1.07 5.95 7.82
N ASN A 39 1.51 6.90 6.99
CA ASN A 39 0.76 8.12 6.69
C ASN A 39 -0.61 7.79 6.06
N LEU A 40 -0.65 6.87 5.09
CA LEU A 40 -1.91 6.44 4.46
C LEU A 40 -2.88 5.87 5.51
N ILE A 41 -2.37 5.01 6.40
CA ILE A 41 -3.19 4.43 7.46
C ILE A 41 -3.70 5.52 8.41
N GLU A 42 -2.82 6.42 8.87
CA GLU A 42 -3.18 7.55 9.74
C GLU A 42 -4.28 8.40 9.11
N LYS A 43 -4.11 8.82 7.85
CA LYS A 43 -5.10 9.61 7.09
C LYS A 43 -6.43 8.90 6.94
N ALA A 44 -6.43 7.60 6.70
CA ALA A 44 -7.68 6.84 6.63
C ALA A 44 -8.36 6.76 8.02
N THR A 45 -7.58 6.50 9.08
CA THR A 45 -8.10 6.34 10.44
C THR A 45 -8.53 7.66 11.10
N ASP A 46 -7.97 8.81 10.70
CA ASP A 46 -8.42 10.15 11.11
C ASP A 46 -9.88 10.43 10.76
N ASN A 47 -10.45 9.64 9.85
CA ASN A 47 -11.83 9.74 9.43
C ASN A 47 -12.76 8.76 10.14
N ILE A 48 -12.29 7.96 11.12
CA ILE A 48 -13.16 7.05 11.89
C ILE A 48 -14.36 7.81 12.46
N GLY A 49 -15.56 7.24 12.27
CA GLY A 49 -16.83 7.84 12.64
C GLY A 49 -17.46 8.77 11.59
N VAL A 50 -16.72 9.17 10.55
CA VAL A 50 -17.34 9.89 9.41
C VAL A 50 -18.35 8.98 8.73
N ARG A 51 -19.58 9.47 8.55
CA ARG A 51 -20.68 8.69 7.99
C ARG A 51 -20.42 8.23 6.56
N TYR A 52 -21.11 7.16 6.16
CA TYR A 52 -21.15 6.76 4.76
C TYR A 52 -21.93 7.76 3.91
N LYS A 53 -21.42 8.04 2.70
CA LYS A 53 -22.15 8.77 1.65
C LYS A 53 -21.76 8.20 0.29
N ALA A 54 -22.72 7.70 -0.48
CA ALA A 54 -22.47 7.23 -1.84
C ALA A 54 -21.86 8.33 -2.71
N GLY A 55 -20.78 8.02 -3.42
CA GLY A 55 -20.00 9.00 -4.18
C GLY A 55 -19.15 9.94 -3.31
N GLY A 56 -19.20 9.83 -1.98
CA GLY A 56 -18.57 10.74 -1.04
C GLY A 56 -17.04 10.64 -1.01
N THR A 57 -16.39 11.80 -0.97
CA THR A 57 -14.92 11.97 -0.96
C THR A 57 -14.49 13.06 0.02
N THR A 58 -15.29 13.38 1.04
CA THR A 58 -14.96 14.44 2.01
C THR A 58 -15.41 14.06 3.41
N LYS A 59 -15.00 14.84 4.42
CA LYS A 59 -15.45 14.64 5.82
C LYS A 59 -16.96 14.79 6.03
N ASN A 60 -17.71 15.29 5.04
CA ASN A 60 -19.17 15.27 5.07
C ASN A 60 -19.76 13.87 4.80
N GLY A 61 -18.93 12.93 4.36
CA GLY A 61 -19.22 11.52 4.19
C GLY A 61 -18.37 10.90 3.08
N PHE A 62 -17.94 9.67 3.30
CA PHE A 62 -17.15 8.88 2.34
C PHE A 62 -17.93 7.64 1.89
N ASP A 63 -17.79 7.20 0.65
CA ASP A 63 -18.00 5.79 0.33
C ASP A 63 -16.70 5.00 0.48
N CYS A 64 -16.75 3.68 0.29
CA CYS A 64 -15.61 2.80 0.54
C CYS A 64 -14.41 3.17 -0.35
N SER A 65 -14.61 3.33 -1.65
CA SER A 65 -13.54 3.67 -2.58
C SER A 65 -13.15 5.15 -2.53
N GLY A 66 -14.03 6.03 -2.07
CA GLY A 66 -13.80 7.45 -1.88
C GLY A 66 -12.90 7.75 -0.69
N LEU A 67 -13.04 6.99 0.40
CA LEU A 67 -12.07 7.02 1.51
C LEU A 67 -10.68 6.68 0.98
N VAL A 68 -10.52 5.52 0.34
CA VAL A 68 -9.25 5.05 -0.23
C VAL A 68 -8.69 6.02 -1.28
N TYR A 69 -9.54 6.52 -2.18
CA TYR A 69 -9.18 7.51 -3.20
C TYR A 69 -8.52 8.74 -2.56
N THR A 70 -9.18 9.37 -1.59
CA THR A 70 -8.64 10.58 -0.95
C THR A 70 -7.42 10.33 -0.08
N THR A 71 -7.34 9.17 0.56
CA THR A 71 -6.18 8.75 1.35
C THR A 71 -4.93 8.61 0.48
N PHE A 72 -5.05 7.96 -0.69
CA PHE A 72 -3.91 7.79 -1.59
C PHE A 72 -3.56 9.10 -2.32
N GLU A 73 -4.57 9.90 -2.67
CA GLU A 73 -4.38 11.22 -3.27
C GLU A 73 -3.60 12.17 -2.34
N SER A 74 -3.76 12.08 -1.01
CA SER A 74 -2.99 12.92 -0.08
C SER A 74 -1.48 12.65 -0.09
N GLU A 75 -1.06 11.51 -0.63
CA GLU A 75 0.34 11.14 -0.85
C GLU A 75 0.70 11.16 -2.36
N ASN A 76 -0.09 11.87 -3.16
CA ASN A 76 0.06 12.02 -4.62
C ASN A 76 -0.05 10.72 -5.43
N ILE A 77 -0.71 9.69 -4.88
CA ILE A 77 -0.93 8.42 -5.57
C ILE A 77 -2.35 8.39 -6.12
N GLN A 78 -2.46 8.43 -7.45
CA GLN A 78 -3.74 8.45 -8.13
C GLN A 78 -4.33 7.04 -8.21
N LEU A 79 -5.49 6.86 -7.61
CA LEU A 79 -6.28 5.65 -7.74
C LEU A 79 -7.58 5.94 -8.51
N PRO A 80 -8.12 4.97 -9.26
CA PRO A 80 -9.46 5.08 -9.84
C PRO A 80 -10.52 5.35 -8.77
N ARG A 81 -11.62 6.01 -9.15
CA ARG A 81 -12.68 6.36 -8.19
C ARG A 81 -13.49 5.15 -7.69
N SER A 82 -13.62 4.09 -8.48
CA SER A 82 -14.45 2.92 -8.16
C SER A 82 -13.63 1.80 -7.49
N SER A 83 -14.22 1.07 -6.55
CA SER A 83 -13.56 -0.10 -5.94
C SER A 83 -13.25 -1.20 -6.96
N TYR A 84 -14.11 -1.35 -7.97
CA TYR A 84 -13.92 -2.29 -9.08
C TYR A 84 -12.66 -1.99 -9.89
N ASP A 85 -12.40 -0.71 -10.20
CA ASP A 85 -11.20 -0.32 -10.95
C ASP A 85 -9.96 -0.26 -10.06
N GLN A 86 -10.11 0.12 -8.78
CA GLN A 86 -9.02 0.03 -7.79
C GLN A 86 -8.49 -1.40 -7.66
N ALA A 87 -9.37 -2.41 -7.75
CA ALA A 87 -8.97 -3.82 -7.71
C ALA A 87 -8.11 -4.27 -8.92
N LYS A 88 -7.97 -3.43 -9.95
CA LYS A 88 -7.07 -3.67 -11.09
C LYS A 88 -5.70 -3.02 -10.92
N ILE A 89 -5.50 -2.25 -9.86
CA ILE A 89 -4.26 -1.51 -9.60
C ILE A 89 -3.37 -2.29 -8.63
N GLY A 90 -2.06 -2.27 -8.88
CA GLY A 90 -1.07 -2.95 -8.07
C GLY A 90 -0.99 -4.45 -8.35
N LYS A 91 -0.20 -5.15 -7.53
CA LYS A 91 0.00 -6.59 -7.64
C LYS A 91 -1.02 -7.33 -6.78
N VAL A 92 -1.71 -8.33 -7.31
CA VAL A 92 -2.54 -9.25 -6.50
C VAL A 92 -1.63 -10.13 -5.64
N ILE A 93 -1.93 -10.19 -4.34
CA ILE A 93 -1.13 -10.90 -3.33
C ILE A 93 -2.02 -11.93 -2.61
N PRO A 94 -1.51 -13.12 -2.26
CA PRO A 94 -2.22 -14.05 -1.38
C PRO A 94 -2.58 -13.40 -0.03
N LEU A 95 -3.73 -13.74 0.56
CA LEU A 95 -4.16 -13.15 1.83
C LEU A 95 -3.13 -13.36 2.96
N ASN A 96 -2.44 -14.50 2.98
CA ASN A 96 -1.40 -14.80 3.97
C ASN A 96 -0.13 -13.96 3.81
N ASP A 97 0.07 -13.36 2.64
CA ASP A 97 1.17 -12.44 2.33
C ASP A 97 0.76 -10.97 2.47
N ALA A 98 -0.50 -10.71 2.86
CA ALA A 98 -1.02 -9.38 3.04
C ALA A 98 -0.26 -8.65 4.15
N ARG A 99 -0.06 -7.34 3.96
CA ARG A 99 0.58 -6.47 4.94
C ARG A 99 -0.19 -5.17 5.07
N LYS A 100 0.09 -4.44 6.16
CA LYS A 100 -0.40 -3.07 6.32
C LYS A 100 -0.11 -2.21 5.09
N GLY A 101 -1.07 -1.41 4.66
CA GLY A 101 -0.99 -0.60 3.45
C GLY A 101 -1.47 -1.28 2.16
N ASP A 102 -1.67 -2.60 2.17
CA ASP A 102 -2.33 -3.28 1.05
C ASP A 102 -3.84 -2.95 1.04
N LEU A 103 -4.46 -3.00 -0.14
CA LEU A 103 -5.90 -2.84 -0.31
C LEU A 103 -6.58 -4.21 -0.28
N ILE A 104 -7.69 -4.32 0.44
CA ILE A 104 -8.48 -5.54 0.53
C ILE A 104 -9.87 -5.32 -0.07
N PHE A 105 -10.32 -6.26 -0.90
CA PHE A 105 -11.52 -6.12 -1.72
C PHE A 105 -12.55 -7.22 -1.43
N PHE A 106 -13.82 -6.85 -1.58
CA PHE A 106 -14.95 -7.73 -1.27
C PHE A 106 -16.06 -7.65 -2.32
N LYS A 107 -16.78 -8.76 -2.47
CA LYS A 107 -18.07 -8.88 -3.17
C LYS A 107 -19.20 -8.95 -2.15
N THR A 108 -19.61 -7.79 -1.65
CA THR A 108 -20.66 -7.71 -0.63
C THR A 108 -22.06 -7.86 -1.23
N ASN A 109 -23.05 -8.21 -0.41
CA ASN A 109 -24.47 -8.32 -0.81
C ASN A 109 -24.71 -9.22 -2.04
N LYS A 110 -23.96 -10.32 -2.16
CA LYS A 110 -24.03 -11.27 -3.30
C LYS A 110 -23.77 -10.63 -4.67
N SER A 111 -23.02 -9.53 -4.70
CA SER A 111 -22.60 -8.90 -5.95
C SER A 111 -21.76 -9.84 -6.82
N ARG A 112 -21.92 -9.79 -8.14
CA ARG A 112 -21.08 -10.53 -9.10
C ARG A 112 -19.71 -9.88 -9.30
N GLN A 113 -19.56 -8.61 -8.91
CA GLN A 113 -18.34 -7.82 -9.09
C GLN A 113 -17.88 -7.23 -7.76
N ILE A 114 -16.59 -6.92 -7.66
CA ILE A 114 -16.04 -6.19 -6.50
C ILE A 114 -16.80 -4.88 -6.38
N ASN A 115 -17.33 -4.63 -5.18
CA ASN A 115 -18.11 -3.43 -4.87
C ASN A 115 -17.66 -2.76 -3.57
N HIS A 116 -16.68 -3.33 -2.87
CA HIS A 116 -16.22 -2.82 -1.59
C HIS A 116 -14.72 -2.97 -1.45
N VAL A 117 -14.09 -1.99 -0.78
CA VAL A 117 -12.64 -1.91 -0.58
C VAL A 117 -12.35 -1.38 0.84
N GLY A 118 -11.24 -1.83 1.41
CA GLY A 118 -10.65 -1.29 2.62
C GLY A 118 -9.12 -1.18 2.51
N LEU A 119 -8.53 -0.39 3.39
CA LEU A 119 -7.07 -0.26 3.56
C LEU A 119 -6.63 -1.09 4.77
N ILE A 120 -5.72 -2.03 4.57
CA ILE A 120 -5.24 -2.92 5.65
C ILE A 120 -4.44 -2.11 6.66
N THR A 121 -4.86 -2.16 7.92
CA THR A 121 -4.19 -1.49 9.06
C THR A 121 -3.31 -2.46 9.84
N GLU A 122 -3.73 -3.73 9.94
CA GLU A 122 -3.00 -4.81 10.62
C GLU A 122 -3.15 -6.11 9.83
N ALA A 123 -2.06 -6.87 9.73
CA ALA A 123 -2.08 -8.21 9.15
C ALA A 123 -1.13 -9.13 9.94
N ASN A 124 -1.65 -10.25 10.39
CA ASN A 124 -0.91 -11.36 10.97
C ASN A 124 -1.38 -12.67 10.32
N SER A 125 -0.82 -13.81 10.75
CA SER A 125 -1.12 -15.13 10.16
C SER A 125 -2.59 -15.52 10.20
N ASP A 126 -3.36 -14.97 11.14
CA ASP A 126 -4.72 -15.42 11.45
C ASP A 126 -5.77 -14.36 11.12
N GLU A 127 -5.39 -13.10 11.05
CA GLU A 127 -6.30 -11.97 11.00
C GLU A 127 -5.74 -10.80 10.21
N VAL A 128 -6.60 -10.24 9.36
CA VAL A 128 -6.36 -8.97 8.67
C VAL A 128 -7.43 -7.99 9.12
N LYS A 129 -6.99 -6.85 9.66
CA LYS A 129 -7.87 -5.72 9.98
C LYS A 129 -7.70 -4.62 8.95
N PHE A 130 -8.79 -3.94 8.64
CA PHE A 130 -8.82 -2.92 7.61
C PHE A 130 -9.78 -1.80 7.96
N VAL A 131 -9.36 -0.57 7.65
CA VAL A 131 -10.21 0.62 7.73
C VAL A 131 -10.98 0.78 6.43
N HIS A 132 -12.27 1.06 6.53
CA HIS A 132 -13.15 1.27 5.38
C HIS A 132 -14.38 2.09 5.77
N SER A 133 -15.07 2.68 4.79
CA SER A 133 -16.40 3.27 5.01
C SER A 133 -17.48 2.20 4.87
N SER A 134 -18.09 1.79 5.98
CA SER A 134 -19.22 0.86 6.06
C SER A 134 -20.54 1.58 5.78
N THR A 135 -21.44 0.99 4.99
CA THR A 135 -22.73 1.58 4.64
C THR A 135 -23.59 1.95 5.84
N SER A 136 -23.52 1.19 6.94
CA SER A 136 -24.34 1.41 8.15
C SER A 136 -23.61 2.12 9.28
N LYS A 137 -22.29 2.02 9.35
CA LYS A 137 -21.49 2.51 10.48
C LYS A 137 -20.53 3.65 10.14
N GLY A 138 -20.43 4.04 8.86
CA GLY A 138 -19.42 4.98 8.41
C GLY A 138 -18.02 4.39 8.46
N VAL A 139 -17.00 5.23 8.57
CA VAL A 139 -15.61 4.80 8.62
C VAL A 139 -15.31 4.08 9.92
N ILE A 140 -14.93 2.80 9.82
CA ILE A 140 -14.61 1.93 10.95
C ILE A 140 -13.43 1.02 10.59
N ILE A 141 -12.87 0.37 11.60
CA ILE A 141 -11.97 -0.77 11.42
C ILE A 141 -12.77 -2.05 11.58
N SER A 142 -12.67 -2.93 10.60
CA SER A 142 -13.27 -4.27 10.61
C SER A 142 -12.20 -5.35 10.44
N SER A 143 -12.61 -6.60 10.64
CA SER A 143 -11.73 -7.77 10.62
C SER A 143 -12.22 -8.84 9.65
N THR A 144 -11.28 -9.54 9.00
CA THR A 144 -11.58 -10.75 8.20
C THR A 144 -12.12 -11.91 9.03
N LYS A 145 -12.06 -11.85 10.37
CA LYS A 145 -12.72 -12.81 11.26
C LYS A 145 -14.22 -12.59 11.40
N GLU A 146 -14.73 -11.41 11.05
CA GLU A 146 -16.17 -11.16 11.04
C GLU A 146 -16.82 -11.96 9.89
N PRO A 147 -17.88 -12.76 10.14
CA PRO A 147 -18.48 -13.63 9.13
C PRO A 147 -18.87 -12.92 7.83
N TYR A 148 -19.34 -11.68 7.92
CA TYR A 148 -19.72 -10.88 6.76
C TYR A 148 -18.54 -10.64 5.80
N TYR A 149 -17.38 -10.23 6.33
CA TYR A 149 -16.19 -9.97 5.52
C TYR A 149 -15.47 -11.26 5.13
N LYS A 150 -15.47 -12.26 6.02
CA LYS A 150 -14.95 -13.60 5.71
C LYS A 150 -15.63 -14.20 4.48
N ASN A 151 -16.95 -14.11 4.41
CA ASN A 151 -17.75 -14.73 3.35
C ASN A 151 -17.81 -13.91 2.05
N SER A 152 -17.34 -12.66 2.08
CA SER A 152 -17.36 -11.75 0.91
C SER A 152 -15.98 -11.37 0.40
N PHE A 153 -14.91 -11.85 1.05
CA PHE A 153 -13.53 -11.60 0.64
C PHE A 153 -13.29 -12.08 -0.80
N GLU A 154 -12.64 -11.23 -1.59
CA GLU A 154 -12.30 -11.54 -2.98
C GLU A 154 -10.79 -11.56 -3.21
N GLN A 155 -10.09 -10.45 -2.90
CA GLN A 155 -8.66 -10.34 -3.18
C GLN A 155 -7.96 -9.26 -2.34
N VAL A 156 -6.63 -9.30 -2.34
CA VAL A 156 -5.74 -8.27 -1.79
C VAL A 156 -4.82 -7.75 -2.90
N ASN A 157 -4.64 -6.43 -2.97
CA ASN A 157 -3.69 -5.81 -3.90
C ASN A 157 -2.65 -4.97 -3.14
N ARG A 158 -1.39 -5.10 -3.57
CA ARG A 158 -0.28 -4.26 -3.11
C ARG A 158 0.01 -3.17 -4.13
N VAL A 159 -0.25 -1.93 -3.73
CA VAL A 159 0.04 -0.73 -4.53
C VAL A 159 1.43 -0.18 -4.22
N ILE A 160 1.83 -0.18 -2.95
CA ILE A 160 3.16 0.28 -2.50
C ILE A 160 4.12 -0.93 -2.42
N PRO A 161 5.27 -0.94 -3.14
CA PRO A 161 6.24 -2.06 -3.16
C PRO A 161 6.93 -2.39 -1.82
#